data_AF-A0A969VUM7-F1
#
_entry.id   AF-A0A969VUM7-F1
#
_cell.length_a   1.000
_cell.length_b   1.000
_cell.length_c   1.000
_cell.angle_alpha   90.00
_cell.angle_beta   90.00
_cell.angle_gamma   90.00
#
_symmetry.space_group_name_H-M   'P 1'
#
loop_
_entity.id
_entity.type
_entity.pdbx_description
1 polymer ?
#
loop_
_entity_poly.entity_id
_entity_poly.type
_entity_poly.pdbx_seq_one_letter_code
_entity_poly.pdbx_strand_id
1 'polypeptide(L)' 'MSEIDKGFFNAIKKQLIGSSIARAIVYTIGHIIIAATCNVIITGSTLELAAVDAIIEPLINGVWYYFLDKFWASKITKY' A
#
# COMPACT_ATOMS: atom_id res chain seq x y z
N MET A 1 27.29 18.50 -8.48
CA MET A 1 26.55 17.24 -8.31
C MET A 1 26.17 16.95 -6.86
N SER A 2 26.88 17.48 -5.85
CA SER A 2 26.61 17.21 -4.43
C SER A 2 25.33 17.84 -3.84
N GLU A 3 24.78 18.90 -4.43
CA GLU A 3 23.58 19.57 -3.91
C GLU A 3 22.28 18.85 -4.26
N ILE A 4 22.22 18.21 -5.44
CA ILE A 4 21.06 17.42 -5.87
C ILE A 4 20.95 16.15 -5.02
N ASP A 5 22.07 15.45 -4.79
CA ASP A 5 22.12 14.26 -3.95
C ASP A 5 21.76 14.57 -2.49
N LYS A 6 22.27 15.68 -1.95
CA LYS A 6 21.94 16.13 -0.59
C LYS A 6 20.48 16.57 -0.46
N GLY A 7 19.93 17.24 -1.48
CA GLY A 7 18.53 17.66 -1.52
C GLY A 7 17.56 16.48 -1.57
N PHE A 8 17.84 15.51 -2.42
CA PHE A 8 17.09 14.25 -2.51
C PHE A 8 17.17 13.44 -1.22
N PHE A 9 18.37 13.29 -0.66
CA PHE A 9 18.58 12.57 0.59
C PHE A 9 17.90 13.27 1.77
N ASN A 10 17.93 14.61 1.82
CA ASN A 10 17.26 15.36 2.89
C ASN A 10 15.72 15.37 2.73
N ALA A 11 15.20 15.32 1.50
CA ALA A 11 13.77 15.15 1.23
C ALA A 11 13.29 13.75 1.66
N ILE A 12 14.03 12.70 1.30
CA ILE A 12 13.79 11.33 1.78
C ILE A 12 13.88 11.27 3.30
N LYS A 13 14.90 11.89 3.90
CA LYS A 13 15.08 11.94 5.36
C LYS A 13 13.93 12.68 6.04
N LYS A 14 13.45 13.79 5.50
CA LYS A 14 12.30 14.55 6.03
C LYS A 14 10.99 13.75 5.92
N GLN A 15 10.82 12.98 4.84
CA GLN A 15 9.69 12.07 4.66
C GLN A 15 9.77 10.83 5.58
N LEU A 16 10.98 10.35 5.88
CA LEU A 16 11.27 9.26 6.82
C LEU A 16 11.11 9.67 8.30
N ILE A 17 11.50 10.90 8.67
CA ILE A 17 11.47 11.42 10.06
C ILE A 17 10.03 11.61 10.57
N GLY A 18 9.03 11.65 9.69
CA GLY A 18 7.64 11.92 10.03
C GLY A 18 6.75 10.70 10.32
N SER A 19 7.24 9.63 10.95
CA SER A 19 6.48 8.41 11.37
C SER A 19 5.72 7.61 10.28
N SER A 20 5.31 8.20 9.16
CA SER A 20 4.30 7.64 8.25
C SER A 20 4.87 6.57 7.31
N ILE A 21 6.08 6.76 6.79
CA ILE A 21 6.75 5.76 5.93
C ILE A 21 7.16 4.51 6.71
N ALA A 22 7.79 4.68 7.88
CA ALA A 22 8.18 3.56 8.72
C ALA A 22 6.95 2.74 9.14
N ARG A 23 5.85 3.42 9.52
CA ARG A 23 4.58 2.77 9.84
C ARG A 23 3.98 2.06 8.63
N ALA A 24 4.03 2.67 7.43
CA ALA A 24 3.54 2.03 6.21
C ALA A 24 4.32 0.74 5.90
N ILE A 25 5.65 0.75 6.00
CA ILE A 25 6.47 -0.44 5.76
C ILE A 25 6.13 -1.56 6.76
N VAL A 26 6.10 -1.24 8.05
CA VAL A 26 5.76 -2.23 9.10
C VAL A 26 4.33 -2.78 8.90
N TYR A 27 3.39 -1.91 8.54
CA TYR A 27 2.01 -2.30 8.28
C TYR A 27 1.89 -3.24 7.06
N THR A 28 2.57 -2.92 5.95
CA THR A 28 2.55 -3.75 4.74
C THR A 28 3.13 -5.15 5.00
N ILE A 29 4.26 -5.23 5.71
CA ILE A 29 4.86 -6.54 6.05
C ILE A 29 3.92 -7.34 6.97
N GLY A 30 3.38 -6.69 8.01
CA GLY A 30 2.43 -7.34 8.91
C GLY A 30 1.17 -7.83 8.20
N HIS A 31 0.61 -7.01 7.30
CA HIS A 31 -0.56 -7.38 6.51
C HIS A 31 -0.31 -8.62 5.65
N ILE A 32 0.81 -8.68 4.93
CA ILE A 32 1.13 -9.84 4.08
C ILE A 32 1.22 -11.12 4.91
N ILE A 33 1.90 -11.08 6.07
CA ILE A 33 2.05 -12.24 6.95
C ILE A 33 0.69 -12.71 7.49
N ILE A 34 -0.12 -11.78 8.00
CA ILE A 34 -1.42 -12.10 8.59
C ILE A 34 -2.38 -12.62 7.51
N ALA A 35 -2.48 -11.93 6.37
CA ALA A 35 -3.36 -12.31 5.27
C ALA A 35 -2.99 -13.68 4.69
N ALA A 36 -1.70 -13.92 4.42
CA ALA A 36 -1.25 -15.21 3.90
C ALA A 36 -1.52 -16.34 4.91
N THR A 37 -1.25 -16.12 6.20
CA THR A 37 -1.52 -17.12 7.26
C THR A 37 -3.02 -17.42 7.38
N CYS A 38 -3.86 -16.39 7.40
CA CYS A 38 -5.31 -16.56 7.46
C CYS A 38 -5.84 -17.30 6.21
N ASN A 39 -5.37 -16.96 5.02
CA ASN A 39 -5.82 -17.61 3.78
C ASN A 39 -5.42 -19.09 3.74
N VAL A 40 -4.20 -19.44 4.16
CA VAL A 40 -3.78 -20.84 4.27
C VAL A 40 -4.64 -21.61 5.29
N ILE A 41 -4.92 -21.02 6.46
CA ILE A 41 -5.70 -21.67 7.51
C ILE A 41 -7.18 -21.83 7.13
N ILE A 42 -7.80 -20.78 6.58
CA ILE A 42 -9.23 -20.74 6.28
C ILE A 42 -9.55 -21.55 5.02
N THR A 43 -8.76 -21.33 3.97
CA THR A 43 -9.06 -21.83 2.63
C THR A 43 -8.26 -23.08 2.27
N GLY A 44 -7.23 -23.42 3.05
CA GLY A 44 -6.32 -24.54 2.75
C GLY A 44 -5.44 -24.28 1.52
N SER A 45 -5.30 -23.02 1.09
CA SER A 45 -4.50 -22.67 -0.09
C SER A 45 -3.00 -22.85 0.19
N THR A 46 -2.23 -23.02 -0.88
CA THR A 46 -0.76 -23.06 -0.76
C THR A 46 -0.21 -21.68 -0.40
N LEU A 47 0.87 -21.65 0.37
CA LEU A 47 1.49 -20.40 0.84
C LEU A 47 1.91 -19.46 -0.32
N GLU A 48 2.31 -20.01 -1.47
CA GLU A 48 2.61 -19.20 -2.66
C GLU A 48 1.39 -18.45 -3.19
N LEU A 49 0.26 -19.14 -3.40
CA LEU A 49 -0.98 -18.49 -3.84
C LEU A 49 -1.46 -17.46 -2.82
N ALA A 50 -1.38 -17.78 -1.52
CA ALA A 50 -1.77 -16.87 -0.45
C ALA A 50 -0.90 -15.60 -0.38
N ALA A 51 0.41 -15.73 -0.63
CA ALA A 51 1.32 -14.59 -0.68
C ALA A 51 1.10 -13.71 -1.92
N VAL A 52 0.82 -14.32 -3.07
CA VAL A 52 0.47 -13.60 -4.30
C VAL A 52 -0.84 -12.82 -4.12
N ASP A 53 -1.86 -13.46 -3.55
CA ASP A 53 -3.15 -12.85 -3.22
C ASP A 53 -3.00 -11.64 -2.29
N ALA A 54 -2.21 -11.77 -1.22
CA ALA A 54 -1.93 -10.70 -0.25
C ALA A 54 -1.24 -9.45 -0.84
N ILE A 55 -0.69 -9.54 -2.07
CA ILE A 55 -0.12 -8.39 -2.80
C ILE A 55 -1.11 -7.87 -3.85
N ILE A 56 -1.76 -8.77 -4.58
CA ILE A 56 -2.66 -8.42 -5.67
C ILE A 56 -3.94 -7.77 -5.14
N GLU A 57 -4.50 -8.27 -4.04
CA GLU A 57 -5.72 -7.76 -3.43
C GLU A 57 -5.65 -6.24 -3.12
N PRO A 58 -4.65 -5.72 -2.36
CA PRO A 58 -4.57 -4.29 -2.09
C PRO A 58 -4.35 -3.44 -3.36
N LEU A 59 -3.68 -3.97 -4.39
CA LEU A 59 -3.51 -3.26 -5.67
C LEU A 59 -4.83 -3.12 -6.42
N ILE A 60 -5.58 -4.21 -6.58
CA ILE A 60 -6.89 -4.20 -7.23
C ILE A 60 -7.85 -3.29 -6.45
N ASN A 61 -7.85 -3.38 -5.12
CA ASN A 61 -8.71 -2.56 -4.28
C ASN A 61 -8.36 -1.06 -4.40
N GLY A 62 -7.07 -0.71 -4.52
CA GLY A 62 -6.63 0.67 -4.79
C GLY A 62 -7.10 1.19 -6.15
N VAL A 63 -7.03 0.37 -7.20
CA VAL A 63 -7.54 0.73 -8.53
C VAL A 63 -9.06 0.93 -8.51
N TRP A 64 -9.80 0.03 -7.85
CA TRP A 64 -11.24 0.17 -7.69
C TRP A 64 -11.62 1.45 -6.92
N TYR A 65 -10.91 1.73 -5.82
CA TYR A 65 -11.08 2.95 -5.05
C TYR A 65 -10.86 4.20 -5.91
N TYR A 66 -9.85 4.22 -6.78
CA TYR A 66 -9.62 5.34 -7.70
C TYR A 66 -10.81 5.56 -8.66
N PHE A 67 -11.42 4.50 -9.19
CA PHE A 67 -12.60 4.62 -10.03
C PHE A 67 -13.81 5.15 -9.26
N LEU A 68 -14.05 4.65 -8.05
CA LEU A 68 -15.12 5.14 -7.17
C LEU A 68 -14.93 6.62 -6.83
N ASP A 69 -13.71 7.00 -6.44
CA ASP A 69 -13.35 8.38 -6.12
C ASP A 69 -13.61 9.29 -7.32
N LYS A 70 -13.15 8.92 -8.51
CA LYS A 70 -13.38 9.70 -9.74
C LYS A 70 -14.86 9.80 -10.11
N PHE A 71 -15.62 8.70 -9.97
CA PHE A 71 -17.04 8.66 -10.30
C PHE A 71 -17.88 9.49 -9.33
N TRP A 72 -17.59 9.44 -8.02
CA TRP A 72 -18.31 10.21 -7.01
C TRP A 72 -17.85 11.66 -6.90
N ALA A 73 -16.55 11.95 -7.06
CA ALA A 73 -16.05 13.32 -7.19
C ALA A 73 -16.74 14.04 -8.36
N SER A 74 -16.92 13.34 -9.48
CA SER A 74 -17.68 13.86 -10.64
C SER A 74 -19.17 14.15 -10.33
N LYS A 75 -19.76 13.56 -9.28
CA LYS A 75 -21.14 13.84 -8.85
C LYS A 75 -21.22 14.97 -7.84
N ILE A 76 -20.18 15.20 -7.04
CA ILE A 76 -20.15 16.23 -5.99
C ILE A 76 -19.94 17.64 -6.59
N THR A 77 -19.26 17.77 -7.74
CA THR A 77 -19.04 19.07 -8.41
C THR A 77 -20.24 19.61 -9.19
N LYS A 78 -21.47 19.08 -8.99
CA LYS A 78 -22.66 19.50 -9.76
C LYS A 78 -23.65 20.40 -8.98
N TYR A 79 -23.23 21.04 -7.90
CA TYR A 79 -24.04 22.05 -7.20
C TYR A 79 -23.24 23.32 -6.94
#